data_AF-A0A0C3FB09-F1
#
_entry.id   AF-A0A0C3FB09-F1
#
_cell.length_a   1.000
_cell.length_b   1.000
_cell.length_c   1.000
_cell.angle_alpha   90.00
_cell.angle_beta   90.00
_cell.angle_gamma   90.00
#
_symmetry.space_group_name_H-M   'P 1'
#
loop_
_entity.id
_entity.type
_entity.pdbx_description
1 polymer ?
#
loop_
_entity_poly.entity_id
_entity_poly.type
_entity_poly.pdbx_seq_one_letter_code
_entity_poly.pdbx_strand_id
1 'polypeptide(L)'
;MPVNEQHTVYLDEIQEQLLSCHGIKVLIPTLTQTLHCIHFTNKDVLGKALKHNDHDCMIYMNYIAELVLNPEMLMFGDEASKDERTSNRHRSWSR
;
A
#
# COMPACT_ATOMS: atom_id res chain seq x y z
N MET A 1 -6.00 20.86 8.61
CA MET A 1 -4.63 20.35 8.81
C MET A 1 -4.55 19.00 8.12
N PRO A 2 -3.69 18.78 7.11
CA PRO A 2 -3.67 17.47 6.47
C PRO A 2 -2.99 16.49 7.43
N VAL A 3 -3.70 15.41 7.76
CA VAL A 3 -3.16 14.27 8.48
C VAL A 3 -2.09 13.66 7.58
N ASN A 4 -0.84 13.74 8.03
CA ASN A 4 0.29 13.15 7.33
C ASN A 4 0.22 11.64 7.56
N GLU A 5 -0.54 10.94 6.72
CA GLU A 5 -0.70 9.49 6.78
C GLU A 5 0.61 8.79 6.35
N GLN A 6 1.55 8.68 7.29
CA GLN A 6 2.62 7.69 7.20
C GLN A 6 2.00 6.31 7.44
N HIS A 7 1.48 5.69 6.36
CA HIS A 7 0.92 4.33 6.37
C HIS A 7 1.96 3.21 6.60
N THR A 8 3.20 3.59 6.94
CA THR A 8 4.31 2.68 7.18
C THR A 8 5.02 3.10 8.46
N VAL A 9 5.06 2.20 9.43
CA VAL A 9 5.78 2.37 10.70
C VAL A 9 6.80 1.24 10.79
N TYR A 10 8.06 1.57 11.08
CA TYR A 10 9.12 0.58 11.21
C TYR A 10 9.06 -0.13 12.58
N LEU A 11 9.60 -1.34 12.68
CA LEU A 11 9.53 -2.14 13.91
C LEU A 11 10.31 -1.51 15.08
N ASP A 12 11.41 -0.81 14.78
CA ASP A 12 12.18 -0.03 15.75
C ASP A 12 11.42 1.20 16.24
N GLU A 13 10.66 1.87 15.38
CA GLU A 13 9.76 2.96 15.79
C GLU A 13 8.66 2.46 16.74
N ILE A 14 8.06 1.28 16.47
CA ILE A 14 7.11 0.64 17.39
C ILE A 14 7.79 0.32 18.72
N GLN A 15 9.02 -0.18 18.69
CA GLN A 15 9.79 -0.48 19.89
C GLN A 15 10.05 0.78 20.74
N GLU A 16 10.41 1.88 20.11
CA GLU A 16 10.63 3.17 20.77
C GLU A 16 9.33 3.74 21.35
N GLN A 17 8.21 3.61 20.64
CA GLN A 17 6.89 4.03 21.15
C GLN A 17 6.46 3.22 22.37
N LEU A 18 6.65 1.90 22.37
CA LEU A 18 6.34 1.06 23.53
C LEU A 18 7.22 1.40 24.74
N LEU A 19 8.49 1.73 24.50
CA LEU A 19 9.40 2.16 25.56
C LEU A 19 9.00 3.54 26.12
N SER A 20 8.71 4.51 25.25
CA SER A 20 8.39 5.89 25.65
C SER A 20 7.01 6.02 26.29
N CYS A 21 5.98 5.35 25.74
CA CYS A 21 4.61 5.46 26.24
C CYS A 21 4.33 4.53 27.43
N HIS A 22 4.97 3.35 27.47
CA HIS A 22 4.64 2.31 28.45
C HIS A 22 5.82 1.86 29.30
N GLY A 23 7.04 2.34 29.03
CA GLY A 23 8.25 1.88 29.73
C GLY A 23 8.63 0.43 29.40
N ILE A 24 8.01 -0.17 28.38
CA ILE A 24 8.19 -1.58 28.05
C ILE A 24 9.24 -1.71 26.97
N LYS A 25 10.33 -2.41 27.30
CA LYS A 25 11.34 -2.80 26.32
C LYS A 25 10.95 -4.14 25.70
N VAL A 26 10.53 -4.10 24.44
CA VAL A 26 10.22 -5.29 23.64
C VAL A 26 11.35 -5.53 22.66
N LEU A 27 11.65 -6.79 22.33
CA LEU A 27 12.62 -7.12 21.28
C LEU A 27 11.90 -7.21 19.93
N ILE A 28 12.57 -6.84 18.84
CA ILE A 28 12.04 -6.94 17.47
C ILE A 28 11.43 -8.33 17.16
N PRO A 29 12.03 -9.48 17.50
CA PRO A 29 11.41 -10.79 17.25
C PRO A 29 10.07 -10.96 17.98
N THR A 30 9.94 -10.41 19.18
CA THR A 30 8.68 -10.43 19.93
C THR A 30 7.62 -9.58 19.25
N LEU A 31 7.98 -8.41 18.71
CA LEU A 31 7.08 -7.57 17.92
C LEU A 31 6.63 -8.30 16.64
N THR A 32 7.57 -8.88 15.90
CA THR A 32 7.28 -9.63 14.67
C THR A 32 6.32 -10.80 14.94
N GLN A 33 6.59 -11.58 15.98
CA GLN A 33 5.71 -12.69 16.37
C GLN A 33 4.31 -12.19 16.77
N THR A 34 4.25 -11.11 17.54
CA THR A 34 2.98 -10.52 17.99
C THR A 34 2.16 -10.04 16.80
N LEU A 35 2.77 -9.27 15.89
CA LEU A 35 2.14 -8.77 14.67
C LEU A 35 1.62 -9.93 13.80
N HIS A 36 2.40 -11.01 13.67
CA HIS A 36 1.96 -12.21 12.96
C HIS A 36 0.75 -12.87 13.62
N CYS A 37 0.74 -12.99 14.96
CA CYS A 37 -0.38 -13.55 15.72
C CYS A 37 -1.67 -12.75 15.58
N ILE A 38 -1.58 -11.43 15.38
CA ILE A 38 -2.74 -10.56 15.13
C ILE A 38 -3.04 -10.36 13.64
N HIS A 39 -2.49 -11.22 12.77
CA HIS A 39 -2.72 -11.24 11.32
C HIS A 39 -2.27 -9.98 10.57
N PHE A 40 -1.36 -9.19 11.15
CA PHE A 40 -0.69 -8.14 10.40
C PHE A 40 0.39 -8.74 9.50
N THR A 41 0.37 -8.37 8.23
CA THR A 41 1.33 -8.84 7.22
C THR A 41 2.18 -7.68 6.74
N ASN A 42 3.48 -7.91 6.58
CA ASN A 42 4.37 -6.94 5.95
C ASN A 42 4.18 -7.00 4.44
N LYS A 43 3.40 -6.06 3.90
CA LYS A 43 3.25 -5.91 2.44
C LYS A 43 4.25 -4.86 1.96
N ASP A 44 5.09 -5.25 1.01
CA ASP A 44 5.93 -4.29 0.31
C ASP A 44 5.04 -3.26 -0.38
N VAL A 45 5.10 -2.00 0.08
CA VAL A 45 4.50 -0.87 -0.63
C VAL A 45 5.39 -0.58 -1.83
N LEU A 46 5.10 -1.20 -2.97
CA LEU A 46 5.80 -0.97 -4.23
C LEU A 46 5.43 0.40 -4.79
N GLY A 47 6.15 1.42 -4.34
CA GLY A 47 5.99 2.80 -4.77
C GLY A 47 4.70 3.43 -4.26
N LYS A 48 4.76 4.71 -3.89
CA LYS A 48 3.55 5.51 -3.88
C LYS A 48 2.98 5.43 -5.30
N ALA A 49 1.81 4.83 -5.49
CA ALA A 49 0.98 5.20 -6.62
C ALA A 49 0.95 6.74 -6.61
N LEU A 50 1.44 7.36 -7.70
CA LEU A 50 1.51 8.81 -7.79
C LEU A 50 0.13 9.31 -7.39
N LYS A 51 0.06 10.01 -6.24
CA LYS A 51 -1.18 10.30 -5.53
C LYS A 51 -2.22 10.81 -6.53
N HIS A 52 -3.17 9.96 -6.91
CA HIS A 52 -4.32 10.44 -7.65
C HIS A 52 -5.02 11.43 -6.73
N ASN A 53 -5.36 12.61 -7.27
CA ASN A 53 -6.22 13.51 -6.55
C ASN A 53 -7.59 12.84 -6.47
N ASP A 54 -7.92 12.26 -5.32
CA ASP A 54 -9.19 11.55 -5.10
C ASP A 54 -10.40 12.44 -5.45
N HIS A 55 -10.25 13.75 -5.30
CA HIS A 55 -11.26 14.72 -5.69
C HIS A 55 -11.48 14.75 -7.21
N ASP A 56 -10.41 14.78 -8.00
CA ASP A 56 -10.50 14.77 -9.46
C ASP A 56 -11.02 13.41 -9.96
N CYS A 57 -10.61 12.31 -9.31
CA CYS A 57 -11.14 10.98 -9.59
C CYS A 57 -12.65 10.92 -9.33
N MET A 58 -13.12 11.46 -8.21
CA MET A 58 -14.55 11.51 -7.87
C MET A 58 -15.35 12.36 -8.87
N ILE A 59 -14.84 13.54 -9.25
CA ILE A 59 -15.48 14.40 -10.26
C ILE A 59 -15.60 13.66 -11.59
N TYR A 60 -14.51 13.01 -12.02
CA TYR A 60 -14.48 12.25 -13.26
C TYR A 60 -15.45 11.06 -13.24
N MET A 61 -15.48 10.29 -12.15
CA MET A 61 -16.39 9.14 -12.02
C MET A 61 -17.86 9.56 -12.00
N ASN A 62 -18.20 10.67 -11.35
CA ASN A 62 -19.57 11.21 -11.37
C ASN A 62 -19.98 11.65 -12.78
N TYR A 63 -19.09 12.33 -13.51
CA TYR A 63 -19.32 12.72 -14.89
C TYR A 63 -19.56 11.50 -15.80
N ILE A 64 -18.76 10.45 -15.65
CA ILE A 64 -18.94 9.20 -16.41
C ILE A 64 -20.27 8.51 -16.05
N ALA A 65 -20.67 8.52 -14.77
CA ALA A 65 -21.94 7.95 -14.33
C ALA A 65 -23.16 8.69 -14.90
N GLU A 66 -23.07 10.01 -15.13
CA GLU A 66 -24.12 10.78 -15.81
C GLU A 66 -24.21 10.46 -17.31
N LEU A 67 -23.07 10.21 -17.96
CA LEU A 67 -23.01 9.91 -19.39
C LEU A 67 -23.38 8.47 -19.72
N VAL A 68 -23.04 7.53 -18.85
CA VAL A 68 -23.22 6.09 -19.08
C VAL A 68 -24.32 5.53 -18.19
N LEU A 69 -25.54 5.53 -18.72
CA LEU A 69 -26.72 5.01 -18.05
C LEU A 69 -26.77 3.47 -17.99
N ASN A 70 -26.02 2.78 -18.86
CA ASN A 70 -25.88 1.33 -18.87
C ASN A 70 -24.39 0.94 -18.87
N PRO A 71 -23.89 0.18 -17.88
CA PRO A 71 -22.51 -0.29 -17.80
C PRO A 71 -21.99 -1.01 -19.05
N GLU A 72 -22.86 -1.63 -19.84
CA GLU A 72 -22.49 -2.30 -21.10
C GLU A 72 -21.98 -1.32 -22.18
N MET A 73 -22.19 -0.01 -21.99
CA MET A 73 -21.67 1.04 -22.89
C MET A 73 -20.22 1.41 -22.58
N LEU A 74 -19.64 0.93 -21.47
CA LEU A 74 -18.25 1.20 -21.10
C LEU A 74 -17.32 0.14 -21.68
N MET A 75 -16.29 0.61 -22.38
CA MET A 75 -15.15 -0.21 -22.78
C MET A 75 -13.88 0.41 -22.24
N PHE A 76 -13.17 -0.32 -21.38
CA PHE A 76 -11.88 0.11 -20.83
C PHE A 76 -10.75 -0.50 -21.68
N GLY A 77 -9.88 0.37 -22.19
CA GLY A 77 -8.61 -0.01 -22.79
C GLY A 77 -7.48 0.52 -21.92
N ASP A 78 -6.48 -0.32 -21.65
CA ASP A 78 -5.25 0.09 -20.99
C ASP A 78 -4.06 -0.32 -21.87
N GLU A 79 -3.11 0.59 -22.03
CA GLU A 79 -1.89 0.35 -22.77
C GLU A 79 -0.77 0.02 -21.79
N ALA A 80 -0.50 -1.27 -21.64
CA ALA A 80 0.64 -1.74 -20.85
C ALA A 80 1.88 -1.84 -21.74
N SER A 81 2.85 -0.93 -21.55
CA SER A 81 4.15 -1.06 -22.21
C SER A 81 4.98 -2.16 -21.53
N LYS A 82 5.27 -3.24 -22.25
CA LYS A 82 6.21 -4.26 -21.77
C LYS A 82 7.64 -3.85 -22.11
N ASP A 83 8.43 -3.53 -21.10
CA ASP A 83 9.88 -3.39 -21.27
C ASP A 83 10.54 -4.76 -21.19
N GLU A 84 11.15 -5.21 -22.30
CA GLU A 84 11.88 -6.48 -22.34
C GLU A 84 13.14 -6.49 -21.45
N ARG A 85 13.66 -5.31 -21.07
CA ARG A 85 14.80 -5.20 -20.14
C ARG A 85 14.40 -5.39 -18.69
N THR A 86 13.12 -5.20 -18.36
CA THR A 86 12.57 -5.53 -17.05
C THR A 86 12.31 -7.03 -17.01
N SER A 87 13.39 -7.81 -16.98
CA SER A 87 13.28 -9.25 -16.77
C SER A 87 12.61 -9.48 -15.42
N ASN A 88 11.56 -10.31 -15.41
CA ASN A 88 10.94 -10.78 -14.19
C ASN A 88 12.05 -11.22 -13.21
N ARG A 89 12.07 -10.68 -12.00
CA ARG A 89 13.07 -11.06 -11.00
C ARG A 89 13.04 -12.57 -10.85
N HIS A 90 14.12 -13.23 -11.25
CA HIS A 90 14.32 -14.66 -10.99
C HIS A 90 14.59 -14.80 -9.49
N ARG A 91 13.55 -14.99 -8.68
CA ARG A 91 13.73 -15.39 -7.27
C ARG A 91 14.21 -16.84 -7.29
N SER A 92 15.54 -17.04 -7.33
CA SER A 92 16.13 -18.34 -7.05
C SER A 92 15.95 -18.63 -5.56
N TRP A 93 15.40 -19.79 -5.23
CA TRP A 93 15.39 -20.29 -3.86
C TRP A 93 16.79 -20.85 -3.58
N SER A 94 17.62 -20.07 -2.89
CA SER A 94 18.86 -20.60 -2.31
C SER A 94 18.48 -21.41 -1.07
N ARG A 95 18.87 -22.68 -1.11
CA ARG A 95 18.55 -23.71 -0.12
C ARG A 95 19.46 -23.63 1.09
#